data_AF-A0A6C0IUN9-F1
#
_entry.id   AF-A0A6C0IUN9-F1
#
_cell.length_a   1.000
_cell.length_b   1.000
_cell.length_c   1.000
_cell.angle_alpha   90.00
_cell.angle_beta   90.00
_cell.angle_gamma   90.00
#
_symmetry.space_group_name_H-M   'P 1'
#
loop_
_entity.id
_entity.type
_entity.pdbx_description
1 polymer ?
#
loop_
_entity_poly.entity_id
_entity_poly.type
_entity_poly.pdbx_seq_one_letter_code
_entity_poly.pdbx_strand_id
1 'polypeptide(L)'
;MTDSRFEIKSINVLTSWRHNLPLNSDCTICRNSLNEDSIEYMTKGITSYVIVGQCGHSYHRECLNGWIKDNPRCPICGDKWAYKDINEPNVHQSTPSHSHPHPSSPPNSPPNSP
;
A
#
# COMPACT_ATOMS: atom_id res chain seq x y z
N MET A 1 48.85 -9.23 -17.18
CA MET A 1 48.17 -7.92 -17.12
C MET A 1 46.91 -8.08 -17.94
N THR A 2 45.76 -8.22 -17.29
CA THR A 2 44.48 -8.46 -17.97
C THR A 2 43.93 -7.14 -18.50
N ASP A 3 44.08 -6.95 -19.80
CA ASP A 3 43.46 -5.87 -20.57
C ASP A 3 41.93 -6.03 -20.51
N SER A 4 41.21 -4.97 -20.13
CA SER A 4 39.78 -5.05 -19.87
C SER A 4 39.01 -5.05 -21.19
N ARG A 5 38.23 -6.11 -21.45
CA ARG A 5 37.66 -6.45 -22.77
C ARG A 5 36.38 -5.69 -23.17
N PHE A 6 35.95 -4.69 -22.41
CA PHE A 6 34.73 -3.93 -22.73
C PHE A 6 34.78 -2.48 -22.21
N GLU A 7 34.30 -1.56 -23.05
CA GLU A 7 34.20 -0.12 -22.80
C GLU A 7 32.72 0.30 -22.90
N ILE A 8 32.18 0.89 -21.82
CA ILE A 8 30.83 1.42 -21.81
C ILE A 8 30.84 2.82 -22.42
N LYS A 9 30.20 3.00 -23.57
CA LYS A 9 30.15 4.28 -24.28
C LYS A 9 29.12 5.25 -23.72
N SER A 10 27.94 4.75 -23.32
CA SER A 10 26.90 5.56 -22.69
C SER A 10 25.90 4.68 -21.95
N ILE A 11 25.31 5.22 -20.88
CA ILE A 11 24.20 4.62 -20.14
C ILE A 11 23.10 5.67 -20.02
N ASN A 12 21.89 5.34 -20.47
CA ASN A 12 20.69 6.13 -20.24
C ASN A 12 19.83 5.42 -19.20
N VAL A 13 19.73 5.98 -18.01
CA VAL A 13 18.97 5.40 -16.90
C VAL A 13 17.62 6.08 -16.79
N LEU A 14 16.56 5.28 -16.71
CA LEU A 14 15.23 5.73 -16.32
C LEU A 14 14.89 5.12 -14.98
N THR A 15 14.41 5.94 -14.06
CA THR A 15 14.05 5.51 -12.71
C THR A 15 12.63 5.93 -12.38
N SER A 16 11.93 5.08 -11.64
CA SER A 16 10.69 5.42 -10.96
C SER A 16 10.86 5.13 -9.47
N TRP A 17 10.06 5.79 -8.65
CA TRP A 17 10.01 5.57 -7.21
C TRP A 17 8.62 5.04 -6.85
N ARG A 18 8.54 4.27 -5.77
CA ARG A 18 7.31 3.79 -5.17
C ARG A 18 7.48 3.75 -3.66
N HIS A 19 6.41 3.93 -2.91
CA HIS A 19 6.44 3.74 -1.48
C HIS A 19 6.65 2.26 -1.13
N ASN A 20 7.57 1.99 -0.21
CA ASN A 20 7.75 0.67 0.39
C ASN A 20 6.79 0.49 1.59
N LEU A 21 5.51 0.26 1.29
CA LEU A 21 4.44 0.18 2.29
C LEU A 21 4.29 -1.25 2.81
N PRO A 22 3.99 -1.43 4.11
CA PRO A 22 4.09 -2.75 4.73
C PRO A 22 2.88 -3.67 4.46
N LEU A 23 1.67 -3.13 4.29
CA LEU A 23 0.44 -3.95 4.19
C LEU A 23 -0.48 -3.64 2.99
N ASN A 24 -0.53 -2.39 2.51
CA ASN A 24 -1.41 -2.02 1.39
C ASN A 24 -0.75 -1.01 0.44
N SER A 25 -1.17 -1.02 -0.83
CA SER A 25 -0.65 -0.15 -1.90
C SER A 25 -1.65 0.92 -2.39
N ASP A 26 -2.89 0.83 -1.96
CA ASP A 26 -4.00 1.71 -2.29
C ASP A 26 -4.67 2.27 -1.02
N CYS A 27 -5.17 3.49 -1.13
CA CYS A 27 -5.90 4.15 -0.05
C CYS A 27 -7.36 3.69 -0.10
N THR A 28 -7.84 2.92 0.88
CA THR A 28 -9.21 2.38 0.85
C THR A 28 -10.31 3.44 0.97
N ILE A 29 -9.97 4.66 1.38
CA ILE A 29 -10.90 5.78 1.51
C ILE A 29 -11.20 6.41 0.14
N CYS A 30 -10.18 6.78 -0.64
CA CYS A 30 -10.35 7.40 -1.96
C CYS A 30 -10.24 6.40 -3.13
N ARG A 31 -9.82 5.16 -2.85
CA ARG A 31 -9.57 4.07 -3.80
C ARG A 31 -8.55 4.38 -4.88
N ASN A 32 -7.62 5.31 -4.62
CA ASN A 32 -6.48 5.57 -5.51
C ASN A 32 -5.18 4.93 -5.00
N SER A 33 -4.19 4.77 -5.89
CA SER A 33 -2.86 4.29 -5.51
C SER A 33 -2.21 5.24 -4.50
N LEU A 34 -1.52 4.67 -3.51
CA LEU A 34 -0.71 5.46 -2.57
C LEU A 34 0.57 5.99 -3.21
N ASN A 35 0.94 5.53 -4.42
CA ASN A 35 2.06 6.10 -5.19
C ASN A 35 1.64 7.33 -6.02
N GLU A 36 0.36 7.68 -5.98
CA GLU A 36 -0.22 8.83 -6.67
C GLU A 36 -0.90 9.74 -5.64
N ASP A 37 -1.27 10.94 -6.06
CA ASP A 37 -2.05 11.84 -5.23
C ASP A 37 -3.47 11.30 -5.01
N SER A 38 -4.11 11.68 -3.91
CA SER A 38 -5.53 11.34 -3.72
C SER A 38 -6.37 11.98 -4.81
N ILE A 39 -7.54 11.40 -5.09
CA ILE A 39 -8.46 11.93 -6.10
C ILE A 39 -8.75 13.43 -5.87
N GLU A 40 -8.90 13.85 -4.62
CA GLU A 40 -9.11 15.26 -4.29
C GLU A 40 -7.90 16.12 -4.67
N TYR A 41 -6.70 15.68 -4.32
CA TYR A 41 -5.47 16.46 -4.50
C TYR A 41 -5.00 16.48 -5.96
N MET A 42 -5.23 15.41 -6.71
CA MET A 42 -5.05 15.37 -8.17
C MET A 42 -5.83 16.49 -8.87
N THR A 43 -7.10 16.72 -8.47
CA THR A 43 -7.93 17.78 -9.08
C THR A 43 -7.45 19.19 -8.75
N LYS A 44 -6.73 19.33 -7.63
CA LYS A 44 -6.20 20.61 -7.15
C LYS A 44 -4.77 20.87 -7.62
N GLY A 45 -4.10 19.87 -8.21
CA GLY A 45 -2.67 19.94 -8.54
C GLY A 45 -1.79 20.07 -7.30
N ILE A 46 -2.22 19.50 -6.18
CA ILE A 46 -1.48 19.48 -4.91
C ILE A 46 -0.95 18.07 -4.69
N THR A 47 0.24 17.95 -4.09
CA THR A 47 0.82 16.64 -3.77
C THR A 47 0.30 16.09 -2.45
N SER A 48 -0.08 14.81 -2.44
CA SER A 48 -0.52 14.10 -1.24
C SER A 48 0.67 13.59 -0.44
N TYR A 49 0.45 13.39 0.87
CA TYR A 49 1.41 12.71 1.74
C TYR A 49 0.84 11.38 2.20
N VAL A 50 1.64 10.32 2.10
CA VAL A 50 1.28 9.01 2.66
C VAL A 50 1.68 8.95 4.13
N ILE A 51 0.74 8.50 4.95
CA ILE A 51 0.93 8.24 6.37
C ILE A 51 0.69 6.76 6.64
N VAL A 52 1.42 6.21 7.61
CA VAL A 52 1.33 4.80 8.01
C VAL A 52 0.97 4.73 9.48
N GLY A 53 0.03 3.86 9.82
CA GLY A 53 -0.34 3.61 11.21
C GLY A 53 0.60 2.61 11.88
N GLN A 54 0.61 2.57 13.20
CA GLN A 54 1.29 1.50 13.94
C GLN A 54 0.77 0.10 13.55
N CYS A 55 -0.49 -0.01 13.12
CA CYS A 55 -1.07 -1.23 12.56
C CYS A 55 -0.55 -1.60 11.16
N GLY A 56 0.31 -0.79 10.53
CA GLY A 56 0.89 -1.02 9.20
C GLY A 56 0.02 -0.54 8.03
N HIS A 57 -1.26 -0.22 8.24
CA HIS A 57 -2.10 0.30 7.17
C HIS A 57 -1.75 1.75 6.82
N SER A 58 -1.79 2.04 5.52
CA SER A 58 -1.33 3.29 4.93
C SER A 58 -2.46 4.03 4.21
N TYR A 59 -2.45 5.37 4.28
CA TYR A 59 -3.48 6.24 3.71
C TYR A 59 -2.86 7.54 3.19
N HIS A 60 -3.56 8.24 2.29
CA HIS A 60 -3.30 9.67 2.09
C HIS A 60 -3.73 10.44 3.34
N ARG A 61 -2.92 11.42 3.75
CA ARG A 61 -3.11 12.20 4.98
C ARG A 61 -4.48 12.89 5.01
N GLU A 62 -4.86 13.54 3.93
CA GLU A 62 -6.13 14.25 3.77
C GLU A 62 -7.34 13.30 3.84
N CYS A 63 -7.23 12.10 3.26
CA CYS A 63 -8.29 11.11 3.31
C CYS A 63 -8.53 10.62 4.74
N LEU A 64 -7.45 10.34 5.49
CA LEU A 64 -7.59 9.84 6.85
C LEU A 64 -7.97 10.93 7.86
N ASN A 65 -7.46 12.15 7.70
CA ASN A 65 -7.71 13.26 8.62
C ASN A 65 -9.20 13.58 8.80
N GLY A 66 -10.02 13.40 7.75
CA GLY A 66 -11.47 13.54 7.86
C GLY A 66 -12.08 12.40 8.70
N TRP A 67 -11.61 11.18 8.49
CA TRP A 67 -12.14 9.97 9.12
C TRP A 67 -11.89 9.91 10.63
N ILE A 68 -10.65 10.16 11.05
CA ILE A 68 -10.22 9.95 12.44
C ILE A 68 -10.74 10.99 13.44
N LYS A 69 -11.34 12.08 12.95
CA LYS A 69 -12.02 13.07 13.79
C LYS A 69 -13.23 12.46 14.50
N ASP A 70 -14.03 11.70 13.76
CA ASP A 70 -15.25 11.07 14.28
C ASP A 70 -15.01 9.62 14.70
N ASN A 71 -14.07 8.94 14.05
CA ASN A 71 -13.79 7.53 14.26
C ASN A 71 -12.28 7.30 14.43
N PRO A 72 -11.73 7.30 15.66
CA PRO A 72 -10.30 7.17 15.93
C PRO A 72 -9.78 5.74 15.77
N ARG A 73 -10.25 5.03 14.73
CA ARG A 73 -9.92 3.65 14.39
C ARG A 73 -9.49 3.55 12.94
N CYS A 74 -8.58 2.63 12.66
CA CYS A 74 -8.13 2.29 11.31
C CYS A 74 -9.31 1.78 10.46
N PRO A 75 -9.57 2.36 9.28
CA PRO A 75 -10.61 1.91 8.36
C PRO A 75 -10.50 0.46 7.89
N ILE A 76 -9.30 -0.14 7.94
CA ILE A 76 -9.07 -1.51 7.45
C ILE A 76 -9.20 -2.54 8.56
N CYS A 77 -8.48 -2.38 9.68
CA CYS A 77 -8.48 -3.39 10.76
C CYS A 77 -9.36 -3.04 11.97
N GLY A 78 -9.81 -1.79 12.11
CA GLY A 78 -10.64 -1.36 13.24
C GLY A 78 -9.89 -1.07 14.55
N ASP A 79 -8.56 -1.23 14.58
CA ASP A 79 -7.72 -0.88 15.73
C ASP A 79 -7.66 0.63 15.96
N LYS A 80 -7.39 1.07 17.20
CA LYS A 80 -7.21 2.50 17.51
C LYS A 80 -6.08 3.09 16.65
N TRP A 81 -6.34 4.19 15.97
CA TRP A 81 -5.34 4.83 15.12
C TRP A 81 -4.23 5.48 15.95
N ALA A 82 -2.97 5.19 15.57
CA ALA A 82 -1.77 5.86 16.05
C ALA A 82 -0.78 5.94 14.87
N TYR A 83 -0.14 7.08 14.70
CA TYR A 83 0.86 7.28 13.64
C TYR A 83 2.11 6.44 13.94
N LYS A 84 2.71 5.84 12.90
CA LYS A 84 4.01 5.19 13.02
C LYS A 84 5.09 6.27 13.09
N ASP A 85 5.94 6.21 14.12
CA ASP A 85 7.06 7.14 14.26
C ASP A 85 8.14 6.83 13.21
N ILE A 86 8.58 7.86 12.49
CA ILE A 86 9.63 7.75 11.45
C ILE A 86 11.03 7.49 12.03
N ASN A 87 11.20 7.60 13.35
CA ASN A 87 12.48 7.41 14.04
C ASN A 87 12.70 5.98 14.55
N GLU A 88 11.71 5.09 14.47
CA GLU A 88 11.93 3.69 14.82
C GLU A 88 12.52 2.93 13.62
N PRO A 89 13.69 2.27 13.78
CA PRO A 89 14.19 1.40 12.75
C PRO A 89 13.16 0.30 12.47
N ASN A 90 12.97 0.00 11.19
CA ASN A 90 12.00 -1.00 10.71
C ASN A 90 12.41 -2.41 11.15
N VAL A 91 12.14 -2.76 12.41
CA VAL A 91 12.27 -4.12 12.94
C VAL A 91 10.91 -4.79 12.73
N HIS A 92 10.89 -5.90 11.99
CA HIS A 92 9.76 -6.77 11.64
C HIS A 92 9.13 -6.50 10.27
N GLN A 93 9.61 -7.28 9.28
CA GLN A 93 8.75 -8.25 8.59
C GLN A 93 9.55 -9.53 8.30
N SER A 94 9.81 -10.32 9.35
CA SER A 94 9.85 -11.78 9.22
C SER A 94 8.46 -12.27 9.65
N THR A 95 7.82 -13.05 8.79
CA THR A 95 6.46 -13.59 8.94
C THR A 95 6.23 -14.35 10.26
N PRO A 96 4.96 -14.48 10.68
CA PRO A 96 4.38 -15.82 10.59
C PRO A 96 2.98 -15.84 9.94
N SER A 97 2.75 -16.95 9.27
CA SER A 97 1.52 -17.41 8.62
C SER A 97 0.27 -17.25 9.49
N HIS A 98 -0.74 -16.54 8.98
CA HIS A 98 -2.13 -16.78 9.34
C HIS A 98 -2.80 -17.57 8.21
N SER A 99 -3.08 -18.84 8.51
CA SER A 99 -3.87 -19.74 7.68
C SER A 99 -5.31 -19.22 7.58
N HIS A 100 -5.71 -18.74 6.40
CA HIS A 100 -7.13 -18.57 6.10
C HIS A 100 -7.74 -19.95 5.81
N PRO A 101 -8.86 -20.35 6.45
CA PRO A 101 -9.63 -21.49 5.97
C PRO A 101 -10.28 -21.11 4.64
N HIS A 102 -9.91 -21.83 3.59
CA HIS A 102 -10.49 -21.75 2.27
C HIS A 102 -11.96 -22.19 2.33
N PRO A 103 -12.95 -21.39 1.88
CA PRO A 103 -14.31 -21.88 1.74
C PRO A 103 -14.34 -22.91 0.61
N SER A 104 -14.75 -24.14 0.95
CA SER A 104 -15.02 -25.24 0.03
C SER A 104 -15.98 -24.82 -1.09
N SER A 105 -15.61 -25.18 -2.31
CA SER A 105 -16.33 -24.95 -3.55
C SER A 105 -17.81 -25.34 -3.48
N PRO A 106 -18.72 -24.63 -4.15
CA PRO A 106 -20.09 -25.09 -4.31
C PRO A 106 -20.16 -26.26 -5.31
N PRO A 107 -21.00 -27.28 -5.07
CA PRO A 107 -21.17 -28.38 -6.00
C PRO A 107 -22.05 -27.99 -7.20
N ASN A 108 -21.51 -28.29 -8.39
CA ASN A 108 -22.15 -28.69 -9.65
C ASN A 108 -23.55 -28.16 -10.01
N SER A 109 -23.57 -27.47 -11.14
CA SER A 109 -24.71 -27.08 -11.97
C SER A 109 -25.72 -28.22 -12.20
N PRO A 110 -27.04 -27.96 -12.20
CA PRO A 110 -28.02 -28.89 -12.75
C PRO A 110 -28.08 -28.78 -14.29
N PRO A 111 -28.39 -29.89 -14.99
CA PRO A 111 -28.44 -29.93 -16.44
C PRO A 111 -29.78 -29.43 -17.01
N ASN A 112 -29.65 -28.77 -18.17
CA ASN A 112 -30.58 -28.59 -19.28
C ASN A 112 -32.10 -28.57 -19.05
N SER A 113 -32.66 -27.47 -19.58
CA SER A 113 -33.99 -27.30 -20.12
C SER A 113 -34.50 -28.47 -20.97
N PRO A 114 -35.82 -28.57 -21.12
CA PRO A 114 -36.47 -28.60 -22.42
C PRO A 114 -36.98 -27.21 -22.82
#